data_AF-A0A919ZX70-F1
#
_entry.id   AF-A0A919ZX70-F1
#
_cell.length_a   1.000
_cell.length_b   1.000
_cell.length_c   1.000
_cell.angle_alpha   90.00
_cell.angle_beta   90.00
_cell.angle_gamma   90.00
#
_symmetry.space_group_name_H-M   'P 1'
#
loop_
_entity.id
_entity.type
_entity.pdbx_description
1 polymer ?
#
loop_
_entity_poly.entity_id
_entity_poly.type
_entity_poly.pdbx_seq_one_letter_code
_entity_poly.pdbx_strand_id
1 'polypeptide(L)'
;MTVNDKRSYSKTTEQPLEASQGKFVLLEAPATGAEDFSYFSREIPGVFFWLGVNKPGVGLDSTNFGASSEAAPNHSPYFFVHDDALDEGVRGLTYLVADYLSSE
;
A
#
# COMPACT_ATOMS: atom_id res chain seq x y z
N MET A 1 3.60 13.23 8.30
CA MET A 1 3.64 12.63 6.96
C MET A 1 4.39 11.34 7.07
N THR A 2 3.77 10.23 6.70
CA THR A 2 4.41 8.91 6.70
C THR A 2 5.30 8.80 5.47
N VAL A 3 6.59 8.56 5.70
CA VAL A 3 7.59 8.38 4.64
C VAL A 3 8.35 7.11 4.95
N ASN A 4 8.41 6.18 4.00
CA ASN A 4 9.15 4.95 4.15
C ASN A 4 10.67 5.21 4.13
N ASP A 5 11.40 4.51 4.99
CA ASP A 5 12.86 4.51 4.94
C ASP A 5 13.35 3.83 3.65
N LYS A 6 14.17 4.54 2.86
CA LYS A 6 14.63 4.07 1.54
C LYS A 6 15.44 2.77 1.60
N ARG A 7 16.17 2.51 2.69
CA ARG A 7 16.98 1.29 2.87
C ARG A 7 16.10 0.08 3.20
N SER A 8 14.94 0.33 3.81
CA SER A 8 14.01 -0.71 4.27
C SER A 8 13.08 -1.23 3.17
N TYR A 9 12.89 -0.46 2.08
CA TYR A 9 12.08 -0.89 0.93
C TYR A 9 12.92 -1.31 -0.29
N SER A 10 14.14 -0.78 -0.49
CA SER A 10 14.96 -1.13 -1.66
C SER A 10 15.43 -2.60 -1.69
N LYS A 11 15.40 -3.29 -0.55
CA LYS A 11 15.74 -4.71 -0.43
C LYS A 11 14.55 -5.64 -0.68
N THR A 12 13.33 -5.11 -0.74
CA THR A 12 12.10 -5.86 -0.40
C THR A 12 11.08 -5.90 -1.53
N THR A 13 11.52 -5.78 -2.79
CA THR A 13 10.60 -5.53 -3.91
C THR A 13 10.25 -6.76 -4.73
N GLU A 14 11.07 -7.82 -4.71
CA GLU A 14 10.87 -8.98 -5.59
C GLU A 14 9.71 -9.86 -5.12
N GLN A 15 9.70 -10.25 -3.84
CA GLN A 15 8.63 -11.11 -3.31
C GLN A 15 7.25 -10.42 -3.26
N PRO A 16 7.12 -9.13 -2.89
CA PRO A 16 5.83 -8.44 -2.98
C PRO A 16 5.34 -8.23 -4.42
N LEU A 17 6.24 -8.08 -5.38
CA LEU A 17 5.87 -8.05 -6.81
C LEU A 17 5.29 -9.39 -7.25
N GLU A 18 5.89 -10.50 -6.83
CA GLU A 18 5.36 -11.85 -7.07
C GLU A 18 4.01 -12.06 -6.35
N ALA A 19 3.93 -11.69 -5.06
CA ALA A 19 2.73 -11.83 -4.24
C ALA A 19 1.53 -11.08 -4.82
N SER A 20 1.77 -9.89 -5.36
CA SER A 20 0.75 -9.04 -6.00
C SER A 20 0.45 -9.44 -7.45
N GLN A 21 1.06 -10.50 -7.98
CA GLN A 21 0.91 -10.93 -9.37
C GLN A 21 1.23 -9.78 -10.36
N GLY A 22 2.27 -9.00 -10.05
CA GLY A 22 2.67 -7.84 -10.86
C GLY A 22 1.83 -6.58 -10.67
N LYS A 23 0.87 -6.56 -9.72
CA LYS A 23 0.04 -5.37 -9.41
C LYS A 23 0.65 -4.48 -8.34
N PHE A 24 1.98 -4.46 -8.25
CA PHE A 24 2.72 -3.62 -7.33
C PHE A 24 3.12 -2.30 -8.01
N VAL A 25 2.87 -1.16 -7.35
CA VAL A 25 3.18 0.17 -7.89
C VAL A 25 3.98 0.97 -6.86
N LEU A 26 5.07 1.57 -7.33
CA LEU A 26 5.82 2.58 -6.57
C LEU A 26 5.14 3.94 -6.69
N LEU A 27 4.69 4.48 -5.56
CA LEU A 27 4.18 5.83 -5.48
C LEU A 27 5.34 6.80 -5.22
N GLU A 28 5.69 7.60 -6.23
CA GLU A 28 6.80 8.57 -6.12
C GLU A 28 6.43 9.81 -5.28
N ALA A 29 5.16 10.21 -5.31
CA ALA A 29 4.66 11.36 -4.57
C ALA A 29 4.14 10.95 -3.18
N PRO A 30 4.56 11.62 -2.09
CA PRO A 30 3.99 11.39 -0.76
C PRO A 30 2.49 11.71 -0.73
N ALA A 31 1.72 10.87 -0.04
CA ALA A 31 0.32 11.18 0.27
C ALA A 31 0.26 12.25 1.38
N THR A 32 -0.68 13.17 1.28
CA THR A 32 -0.88 14.27 2.24
C THR A 32 -1.84 13.92 3.38
N GLY A 33 -2.36 12.70 3.41
CA GLY A 33 -3.19 12.20 4.52
C GLY A 33 -2.41 12.18 5.84
N ALA A 34 -3.06 12.63 6.91
CA ALA A 34 -2.51 12.50 8.25
C ALA A 34 -2.67 11.04 8.71
N GLU A 35 -1.54 10.39 9.02
CA GLU A 35 -1.46 8.98 9.40
C GLU A 35 -0.51 8.87 10.61
N ASP A 36 -0.99 8.24 11.68
CA ASP A 36 -0.26 8.18 12.96
C ASP A 36 0.85 7.12 12.95
N PHE A 37 0.86 6.23 11.96
CA PHE A 37 1.97 5.30 11.72
C PHE A 37 3.33 6.01 11.63
N SER A 38 3.33 7.27 11.18
CA SER A 38 4.54 8.10 11.14
C SER A 38 5.25 8.27 12.49
N TYR A 39 4.57 8.10 13.62
CA TYR A 39 5.20 8.09 14.93
C TYR A 39 6.12 6.87 15.13
N PHE A 40 5.74 5.69 14.64
CA PHE A 40 6.59 4.49 14.70
C PHE A 40 7.81 4.63 13.80
N SER A 41 7.63 5.13 12.57
CA SER A 41 8.72 5.35 11.61
C SER A 41 9.76 6.39 12.05
N ARG A 42 9.48 7.17 13.11
CA ARG A 42 10.47 8.08 13.71
C ARG A 42 11.44 7.37 14.65
N GLU A 43 11.02 6.25 15.24
CA GLU A 43 11.78 5.53 16.26
C GLU A 43 12.57 4.36 15.66
N ILE A 44 11.97 3.65 14.69
CA ILE A 44 12.58 2.52 14.00
C ILE A 44 12.33 2.60 12.49
N PRO A 45 13.18 1.97 11.65
CA PRO A 45 12.90 1.85 10.22
C PRO A 45 11.56 1.14 10.01
N GLY A 46 10.66 1.78 9.27
CA GLY A 46 9.30 1.30 9.04
C GLY A 46 8.90 1.37 7.58
N VAL A 47 8.01 0.46 7.18
CA VAL A 47 7.41 0.41 5.84
C VAL A 47 5.89 0.51 5.98
N PHE A 48 5.31 1.45 5.23
CA PHE A 48 3.88 1.65 5.07
C PHE A 48 3.54 1.47 3.57
N PHE A 49 2.52 0.70 3.24
CA PHE A 49 2.09 0.50 1.86
C PHE A 49 0.57 0.55 1.75
N TRP A 50 0.08 0.83 0.56
CA TRP A 50 -1.34 0.89 0.26
C TRP A 50 -1.82 -0.43 -0.33
N LEU A 51 -3.02 -0.86 0.07
CA LEU A 51 -3.74 -1.95 -0.55
C LEU A 51 -4.83 -1.38 -1.45
N GLY A 52 -4.87 -1.79 -2.72
CA GLY A 52 -5.97 -1.46 -3.62
C GLY A 52 -7.23 -2.24 -3.22
N VAL A 53 -8.26 -1.54 -2.76
CA VAL A 53 -9.49 -2.16 -2.21
C VAL A 53 -10.73 -1.99 -3.10
N ASN A 54 -10.59 -1.31 -4.24
CA ASN A 54 -11.69 -1.13 -5.17
C ASN A 54 -12.04 -2.45 -5.86
N LYS A 55 -13.30 -2.58 -6.28
CA LYS A 55 -13.72 -3.67 -7.17
C LYS A 55 -12.81 -3.72 -8.41
N PRO A 56 -12.41 -4.91 -8.91
CA PRO A 56 -11.65 -5.02 -10.14
C PRO A 56 -12.29 -4.24 -11.29
N GLY A 57 -11.51 -3.35 -11.92
CA GLY A 57 -11.96 -2.50 -13.02
C GLY A 57 -12.53 -1.14 -12.63
N VAL A 58 -12.73 -0.85 -11.34
CA VAL A 58 -13.31 0.42 -10.87
C VAL A 58 -12.21 1.41 -10.46
N GLY A 59 -12.37 2.68 -10.88
CA GLY A 59 -11.46 3.78 -10.53
C GLY A 59 -10.08 3.71 -11.21
N LEU A 60 -9.99 3.03 -12.35
CA LEU A 60 -8.75 2.90 -13.14
C LEU A 60 -8.22 4.21 -13.71
N ASP A 61 -9.08 5.23 -13.76
CA ASP A 61 -8.78 6.61 -14.17
C ASP A 61 -8.22 7.47 -13.02
N SER A 62 -8.15 6.93 -11.80
CA SER A 62 -7.56 7.63 -10.66
C SER A 62 -6.06 7.85 -10.87
N THR A 63 -5.67 9.11 -11.04
CA THR A 63 -4.27 9.49 -11.33
C THR A 63 -3.46 9.86 -10.08
N ASN A 64 -4.12 10.11 -8.94
CA ASN A 64 -3.48 10.44 -7.67
C ASN A 64 -4.48 10.31 -6.49
N PHE A 65 -4.00 10.45 -5.26
CA PHE A 65 -4.85 10.55 -4.08
C PHE A 65 -5.73 11.81 -4.16
N GLY A 66 -7.05 11.62 -4.16
CA GLY A 66 -8.03 12.71 -4.25
C GLY A 66 -8.49 13.05 -5.66
N ALA A 67 -7.98 12.37 -6.70
CA ALA A 67 -8.60 12.40 -8.02
C ALA A 67 -10.03 11.88 -7.94
N SER A 68 -10.96 12.58 -8.58
CA SER A 68 -12.32 12.07 -8.76
C SER A 68 -12.26 10.80 -9.60
N SER A 69 -12.87 9.73 -9.09
CA SER A 69 -13.02 8.46 -9.80
C SER A 69 -14.40 7.87 -9.49
N GLU A 70 -14.76 6.77 -10.15
CA GLU A 70 -15.97 6.02 -9.83
C GLU A 70 -15.97 5.47 -8.38
N ALA A 71 -14.79 5.24 -7.81
CA ALA A 71 -14.66 4.80 -6.42
C ALA A 71 -14.79 5.99 -5.45
N ALA A 72 -15.70 5.85 -4.47
CA ALA A 72 -15.82 6.81 -3.39
C ALA A 72 -14.56 6.82 -2.51
N PRO A 73 -14.03 7.99 -2.13
CA PRO A 73 -12.79 8.08 -1.36
C PRO A 73 -12.98 7.66 0.11
N ASN A 74 -11.86 7.43 0.80
CA ASN A 74 -11.83 7.31 2.26
C ASN A 74 -12.58 8.49 2.92
N HIS A 75 -13.29 8.22 4.02
CA HIS A 75 -14.19 9.14 4.74
C HIS A 75 -15.51 9.52 4.03
N SER A 76 -15.80 8.96 2.86
CA SER A 76 -17.13 9.08 2.24
C SER A 76 -18.15 8.14 2.91
N PRO A 77 -19.44 8.53 3.07
CA PRO A 77 -20.50 7.60 3.47
C PRO A 77 -20.76 6.48 2.44
N TYR A 78 -20.22 6.62 1.22
CA TYR A 78 -20.30 5.63 0.15
C TYR A 78 -19.02 4.81 0.00
N PHE A 79 -18.02 5.00 0.89
CA PHE A 79 -16.79 4.23 0.87
C PHE A 79 -17.09 2.73 1.04
N PHE A 80 -16.45 1.91 0.21
CA PHE A 80 -16.66 0.48 0.19
C PHE A 80 -15.34 -0.26 -0.10
N VAL A 81 -15.10 -1.33 0.65
CA VAL A 81 -13.97 -2.24 0.44
C VAL A 81 -14.49 -3.49 -0.24
N HIS A 82 -13.88 -3.89 -1.35
CA HIS A 82 -14.18 -5.16 -1.99
C HIS A 82 -13.40 -6.28 -1.30
N ASP A 83 -14.10 -7.23 -0.68
CA ASP A 83 -13.49 -8.26 0.19
C ASP A 83 -12.40 -9.11 -0.49
N ASP A 84 -12.47 -9.31 -1.82
CA ASP A 84 -11.42 -9.98 -2.59
C ASP A 84 -10.02 -9.34 -2.41
N ALA A 85 -9.94 -8.07 -1.99
CA ALA A 85 -8.67 -7.41 -1.71
C ALA A 85 -8.03 -7.86 -0.39
N LEU A 86 -8.79 -8.40 0.56
CA LEU A 86 -8.30 -8.76 1.89
C LEU A 86 -7.28 -9.90 1.82
N ASP A 87 -7.54 -10.91 1.01
CA ASP A 87 -6.62 -12.04 0.79
C ASP A 87 -5.29 -11.55 0.18
N GLU A 88 -5.34 -10.60 -0.75
CA GLU A 88 -4.15 -10.00 -1.35
C GLU A 88 -3.38 -9.15 -0.34
N GLY A 89 -4.07 -8.46 0.58
CA GLY A 89 -3.46 -7.72 1.68
C GLY A 89 -2.69 -8.62 2.64
N VAL A 90 -3.31 -9.73 3.07
CA VAL A 90 -2.67 -10.73 3.95
C VAL A 90 -1.48 -11.37 3.26
N ARG A 91 -1.62 -11.76 1.98
CA ARG A 91 -0.54 -12.33 1.19
C ARG A 91 0.61 -11.33 1.04
N GLY A 92 0.32 -10.09 0.66
CA GLY A 92 1.32 -9.03 0.52
C GLY A 92 2.12 -8.79 1.80
N LEU A 93 1.45 -8.66 2.95
CA LEU A 93 2.14 -8.49 4.23
C LEU A 93 2.98 -9.73 4.60
N THR A 94 2.45 -10.93 4.41
CA THR A 94 3.15 -12.18 4.73
C THR A 94 4.43 -12.31 3.92
N TYR A 95 4.37 -12.04 2.61
CA TYR A 95 5.53 -12.11 1.73
C TYR A 95 6.55 -11.01 2.06
N LEU A 96 6.09 -9.78 2.34
CA LEU A 96 6.97 -8.70 2.78
C LEU A 96 7.76 -9.09 4.04
N VAL A 97 7.09 -9.68 5.04
CA VAL A 97 7.73 -10.14 6.28
C VAL A 97 8.66 -11.33 6.02
N ALA A 98 8.23 -12.30 5.21
CA ALA A 98 9.06 -13.47 4.87
C ALA A 98 10.34 -13.06 4.14
N ASP A 99 10.25 -12.13 3.20
CA ASP A 99 11.39 -11.57 2.46
C ASP A 99 12.35 -10.83 3.39
N TYR A 100 11.81 -9.97 4.26
CA TYR A 100 12.61 -9.27 5.27
C TYR A 100 13.39 -10.26 6.16
N LEU A 101 12.73 -11.30 6.67
CA LEU A 101 13.36 -12.31 7.52
C LEU A 101 14.34 -13.24 6.79
N SER A 102 14.20 -13.38 5.46
CA SER A 102 15.07 -14.25 4.63
C SER A 102 16.26 -13.52 4.02
N SER A 103 16.28 -12.18 4.08
CA SER A 103 17.35 -11.32 3.54
C SER A 103 18.38 -10.90 4.58
N GLU A 104 18.24 -11.39 5.82
CA GLU A 104 19.24 -11.38 6.90
C GLU A 104 20.10 -12.65 6.85
#